data_AF-A0A4Y2VCD7-F1
#
_entry.id   AF-A0A4Y2VCD7-F1
#
_cell.length_a   1.000
_cell.length_b   1.000
_cell.length_c   1.000
_cell.angle_alpha   90.00
_cell.angle_beta   90.00
_cell.angle_gamma   90.00
#
_symmetry.space_group_name_H-M   'P 1'
#
loop_
_entity.id
_entity.type
_entity.pdbx_description
1 polymer ?
#
loop_
_entity_poly.entity_id
_entity_poly.type
_entity_poly.pdbx_seq_one_letter_code
_entity_poly.pdbx_strand_id
1 'polypeptide(L)'
;MARQKRRIVLFINNCKEHPSAIILHLMSVKVEFMPPNTTSKLQPPLKPLDHGIIHKFKIIYRHDVVKKCDADIDERTKPVVNVLQAMRMAVKA
;
A
#
# COMPACT_ATOMS: atom_id res chain seq x y z
N MET A 1 -15.00 17.50 4.04
CA MET A 1 -15.88 17.09 2.91
C MET A 1 -17.24 17.75 2.99
N ALA A 2 -18.07 17.41 3.98
CA ALA A 2 -19.39 18.03 4.19
C ALA A 2 -19.34 19.57 4.36
N ARG A 3 -18.46 20.08 5.24
CA ARG A 3 -18.26 21.53 5.45
C ARG A 3 -17.79 22.28 4.21
N GLN A 4 -17.09 21.59 3.30
CA GLN A 4 -16.63 22.14 2.02
C GLN A 4 -17.64 21.91 0.88
N LYS A 5 -18.83 21.35 1.18
CA LYS A 5 -19.86 20.96 0.21
C LYS A 5 -19.34 20.04 -0.91
N ARG A 6 -18.33 19.22 -0.63
CA ARG A 6 -17.74 18.25 -1.57
C ARG A 6 -18.27 16.86 -1.30
N ARG A 7 -18.76 16.20 -2.37
CA ARG A 7 -19.06 14.77 -2.39
C ARG A 7 -17.90 14.01 -3.02
N ILE A 8 -17.45 12.94 -2.38
CA ILE A 8 -16.36 12.10 -2.91
C ILE A 8 -16.76 10.64 -2.98
N VAL A 9 -16.09 9.91 -3.85
CA VAL A 9 -16.17 8.45 -3.95
C VAL A 9 -14.87 7.89 -3.38
N LEU A 10 -14.97 6.91 -2.49
CA LEU A 10 -13.86 6.19 -1.91
C LEU A 10 -13.88 4.75 -2.39
N PHE A 11 -12.85 4.34 -3.12
CA PHE A 11 -12.66 2.95 -3.53
C PHE A 11 -11.85 2.22 -2.46
N ILE A 12 -12.38 1.11 -1.95
CA ILE A 12 -11.70 0.25 -0.97
C ILE A 12 -11.70 -1.21 -1.42
N ASN A 13 -10.71 -1.97 -0.96
CA ASN A 13 -10.67 -3.41 -1.16
C ASN A 13 -11.86 -4.08 -0.46
N ASN A 14 -12.35 -5.18 -1.05
CA ASN A 14 -13.41 -6.01 -0.47
C ASN A 14 -12.86 -6.92 0.64
N CYS A 15 -12.37 -6.30 1.73
CA CYS A 15 -11.87 -6.95 2.95
C CYS A 15 -13.02 -7.11 3.96
N LYS A 16 -13.07 -8.24 4.67
CA LYS A 16 -14.13 -8.53 5.67
C LYS A 16 -13.99 -7.67 6.92
N GLU A 17 -12.80 -7.13 7.14
CA GLU A 17 -12.40 -6.32 8.29
C GLU A 17 -12.95 -4.88 8.21
N HIS A 18 -13.52 -4.47 7.07
CA HIS A 18 -14.16 -3.16 6.94
C HIS A 18 -15.52 -3.17 7.64
N PRO A 19 -15.71 -2.38 8.71
CA PRO A 19 -16.97 -2.38 9.46
C PRO A 19 -18.08 -1.71 8.64
N SER A 20 -19.02 -2.53 8.15
CA SER A 20 -20.19 -2.09 7.37
C SER A 20 -20.99 -1.00 8.08
N ALA A 21 -21.07 -1.06 9.42
CA ALA A 21 -21.79 -0.08 10.24
C ALA A 21 -21.20 1.34 10.16
N ILE A 22 -19.88 1.48 9.95
CA ILE A 22 -19.24 2.80 9.87
C ILE A 22 -19.41 3.40 8.46
N ILE A 23 -19.40 2.55 7.44
CA ILE A 23 -19.54 2.97 6.04
C ILE A 23 -20.95 3.54 5.76
N LEU A 24 -21.98 2.99 6.38
CA LEU A 24 -23.37 3.43 6.21
C LEU A 24 -23.66 4.85 6.73
N HIS A 25 -22.82 5.40 7.62
CA HIS A 25 -23.06 6.70 8.25
C HIS A 25 -22.31 7.87 7.58
N LEU A 26 -21.63 7.65 6.46
CA LEU A 26 -20.86 8.70 5.78
C LEU A 26 -21.73 9.58 4.86
N MET A 27 -22.14 10.76 5.34
CA MET A 27 -23.07 11.64 4.58
C MET A 27 -22.51 12.27 3.29
N SER A 28 -21.19 12.39 3.14
CA SER A 28 -20.56 13.06 1.99
C SER A 28 -19.55 12.17 1.23
N VAL A 29 -19.45 10.91 1.61
CA VAL A 29 -18.53 9.94 1.02
C VAL A 29 -19.33 8.73 0.57
N LYS A 30 -19.33 8.46 -0.73
CA LYS A 30 -19.84 7.21 -1.28
C LYS A 30 -18.71 6.20 -1.25
N VAL A 31 -18.90 5.05 -0.60
CA VAL A 31 -17.90 3.98 -0.59
C VAL A 31 -18.27 2.96 -1.66
N GLU A 32 -17.30 2.63 -2.50
CA GLU A 32 -17.42 1.62 -3.55
C GLU A 32 -16.41 0.50 -3.27
N PHE A 33 -16.92 -0.73 -3.18
CA PHE A 33 -16.08 -1.90 -2.99
C PHE A 33 -15.59 -2.42 -4.33
N MET A 34 -14.31 -2.75 -4.37
CA MET A 34 -13.74 -3.44 -5.50
C MET A 34 -14.35 -4.85 -5.69
N PRO A 35 -14.39 -5.38 -6.92
CA PRO A 35 -14.80 -6.76 -7.15
C PRO A 35 -13.97 -7.76 -6.32
N PRO A 36 -14.56 -8.91 -5.93
CA PRO A 36 -13.79 -10.00 -5.33
C PRO A 36 -12.70 -10.48 -6.32
N ASN A 37 -11.55 -10.90 -5.79
CA ASN A 37 -10.43 -11.44 -6.57
C ASN A 37 -9.82 -10.48 -7.61
N THR A 38 -9.94 -9.16 -7.45
CA THR A 38 -9.14 -8.24 -8.25
C THR A 38 -7.66 -8.48 -7.94
N THR A 39 -6.95 -9.21 -8.79
CA THR A 39 -5.49 -9.26 -8.76
C THR A 39 -4.96 -7.97 -9.39
N SER A 40 -3.86 -7.44 -8.86
CA SER A 40 -3.30 -6.16 -9.35
C SER A 40 -3.10 -6.18 -10.87
N LYS A 41 -2.55 -7.26 -11.42
CA LYS A 41 -2.21 -7.35 -12.84
C LYS A 41 -3.40 -7.27 -13.82
N LEU A 42 -4.60 -7.71 -13.43
CA LEU A 42 -5.72 -7.86 -14.38
C LEU A 42 -6.60 -6.60 -14.49
N GLN A 43 -6.53 -5.67 -13.54
CA GLN A 43 -7.37 -4.46 -13.54
C GLN A 43 -6.62 -3.23 -13.02
N PRO A 44 -5.73 -2.63 -13.84
CA PRO A 44 -4.99 -1.40 -13.51
C PRO A 44 -5.86 -0.23 -13.00
N PRO A 45 -7.05 0.08 -13.59
CA PRO A 45 -7.85 1.22 -13.13
C PRO A 45 -8.49 0.99 -11.75
N LEU A 46 -8.62 -0.27 -11.33
CA LEU A 46 -9.30 -0.61 -10.08
C LEU A 46 -8.35 -0.63 -8.87
N LYS A 47 -7.03 -0.78 -9.07
CA LYS A 47 -6.03 -0.71 -7.97
C LYS A 47 -4.99 0.39 -8.17
N PRO A 48 -5.40 1.67 -8.07
CA PRO A 48 -4.48 2.79 -8.27
C PRO A 48 -3.38 2.84 -7.20
N LEU A 49 -3.66 2.39 -5.97
CA LEU A 49 -2.66 2.33 -4.90
C LEU A 49 -1.57 1.29 -5.18
N ASP A 50 -1.96 0.09 -5.61
CA ASP A 50 -1.02 -1.01 -5.88
C ASP A 50 -0.07 -0.67 -7.02
N HIS A 51 -0.56 -0.04 -8.09
CA HIS A 51 0.26 0.36 -9.26
C HIS A 51 0.93 1.73 -9.10
N GLY A 52 0.41 2.56 -8.20
CA GLY A 52 0.96 3.87 -7.92
C GLY A 52 1.91 3.81 -6.72
N ILE A 53 1.41 4.29 -5.59
CA ILE A 53 2.23 4.58 -4.40
C ILE A 53 2.89 3.29 -3.86
N ILE A 54 2.14 2.19 -3.74
CA ILE A 54 2.68 0.94 -3.18
C ILE A 54 3.72 0.32 -4.12
N HIS A 55 3.53 0.41 -5.44
CA HIS A 55 4.51 -0.05 -6.41
C HIS A 55 5.84 0.71 -6.25
N LYS A 56 5.77 2.05 -6.23
CA LYS A 56 6.94 2.91 -6.09
C LYS A 56 7.68 2.65 -4.76
N PHE A 57 6.94 2.57 -3.66
CA PHE A 57 7.47 2.23 -2.35
C PHE A 57 8.21 0.88 -2.38
N LYS A 58 7.58 -0.16 -2.95
CA LYS A 58 8.19 -1.49 -3.05
C LYS A 58 9.46 -1.49 -3.90
N ILE A 59 9.54 -0.70 -4.97
CA ILE A 59 10.76 -0.58 -5.78
C ILE A 59 11.90 -0.01 -4.93
N ILE A 60 11.69 1.14 -4.28
CA ILE A 60 12.74 1.83 -3.52
C ILE A 60 13.18 0.96 -2.34
N TYR A 61 12.22 0.41 -1.60
CA TYR A 61 12.50 -0.47 -0.46
C TYR A 61 13.30 -1.71 -0.89
N ARG A 62 12.89 -2.41 -1.96
CA ARG A 62 13.59 -3.61 -2.43
C ARG A 62 14.98 -3.31 -2.96
N HIS A 63 15.16 -2.18 -3.63
CA HIS A 63 16.48 -1.75 -4.08
C HIS A 63 17.45 -1.61 -2.90
N ASP A 64 17.00 -0.99 -1.80
CA ASP A 64 17.85 -0.83 -0.61
C ASP A 64 18.08 -2.16 0.13
N VAL A 65 17.09 -3.07 0.13
CA VAL A 65 17.28 -4.45 0.63
C VAL A 65 18.34 -5.18 -0.17
N VAL A 66 18.30 -5.14 -1.51
CA VAL A 66 19.30 -5.80 -2.36
C VAL A 66 20.69 -5.24 -2.09
N LYS A 67 20.84 -3.91 -2.02
CA LYS A 67 22.12 -3.28 -1.68
C LYS A 67 22.68 -3.74 -0.33
N LYS A 68 21.82 -3.92 0.67
CA LYS A 68 22.23 -4.45 1.98
C LYS A 68 22.67 -5.91 1.87
N CYS A 69 21.93 -6.73 1.12
CA CYS A 69 22.30 -8.12 0.88
C CYS A 69 23.66 -8.24 0.17
N ASP A 70 23.92 -7.40 -0.84
CA ASP A 70 25.20 -7.39 -1.55
C ASP A 70 26.35 -7.04 -0.59
N ALA A 71 26.18 -5.99 0.23
CA ALA A 71 27.16 -5.61 1.24
C ALA A 71 27.42 -6.73 2.28
N ASP A 72 26.37 -7.44 2.71
CA ASP A 72 26.53 -8.55 3.65
C ASP A 72 27.30 -9.72 3.05
N ILE A 73 27.08 -10.00 1.76
CA ILE A 73 27.81 -11.04 1.02
C ILE A 73 29.30 -10.67 0.92
N ASP A 74 29.61 -9.42 0.59
CA ASP A 74 30.99 -8.92 0.52
C ASP A 74 31.69 -9.02 1.88
N GLU A 75 30.97 -8.74 2.97
CA GLU A 75 31.45 -8.88 4.35
C GLU A 75 31.43 -10.34 4.87
N ARG A 76 31.00 -11.31 4.05
CA ARG A 76 30.81 -12.73 4.42
C ARG A 76 29.89 -12.94 5.63
N THR A 77 28.93 -12.04 5.82
CA THR A 77 27.89 -12.15 6.83
C THR A 77 26.58 -12.65 6.24
N LYS A 78 25.62 -13.03 7.09
CA LYS A 78 24.31 -13.48 6.62
C LYS A 78 23.47 -12.26 6.25
N PRO A 79 22.82 -12.25 5.05
CA PRO A 79 21.96 -11.14 4.65
C PRO A 79 20.73 -11.08 5.54
N VAL A 80 20.73 -10.15 6.49
CA VAL A 80 19.65 -9.95 7.46
C VAL A 80 19.32 -8.47 7.55
N VAL A 81 18.06 -8.13 7.33
CA VAL A 81 17.51 -6.80 7.57
C VAL A 81 16.76 -6.83 8.89
N ASN A 82 17.27 -6.12 9.89
CA ASN A 82 16.57 -5.98 11.18
C ASN A 82 15.46 -4.92 11.11
N VAL A 83 14.61 -4.86 12.15
CA VAL A 83 13.45 -3.94 12.19
C VAL A 83 13.86 -2.47 12.06
N LEU A 84 14.95 -2.06 12.72
CA LEU A 84 15.43 -0.68 12.65
C LEU A 84 15.89 -0.31 11.24
N GLN A 85 16.60 -1.21 10.56
CA GLN A 85 17.02 -1.03 9.18
C GLN A 85 15.81 -0.99 8.23
N ALA A 86 14.85 -1.90 8.40
CA ALA A 86 13.62 -1.91 7.63
C ALA A 86 12.84 -0.59 7.77
N MET A 87 12.72 -0.06 9.00
CA MET A 87 12.08 1.24 9.23
C MET A 87 12.81 2.38 8.50
N ARG A 88 14.14 2.41 8.54
CA ARG A 88 14.94 3.41 7.83
C ARG A 88 14.78 3.31 6.31
N MET A 89 14.76 2.09 5.76
CA MET A 89 14.50 1.84 4.33
C MET A 89 13.10 2.30 3.94
N ALA A 90 12.09 2.08 4.80
CA ALA A 90 10.72 2.50 4.55
C ALA A 90 10.55 4.02 4.57
N VAL A 91 11.23 4.76 5.45
CA VAL A 91 11.17 6.24 5.51
C VAL A 91 11.69 6.89 4.22
N LYS A 92 12.61 6.21 3.51
CA LYS A 92 13.17 6.70 2.24
C LYS A 92 12.29 6.39 1.02
N ALA A 93 11.38 5.44 1.14
CA ALA A 93 10.59 4.87 0.04
C ALA A 93 9.28 5.62 -0.26
#